data_AF-A0A7S4VUS4-F1
#
_entry.id   AF-A0A7S4VUS4-F1
#
_cell.length_a   1.000
_cell.length_b   1.000
_cell.length_c   1.000
_cell.angle_alpha   90.00
_cell.angle_beta   90.00
_cell.angle_gamma   90.00
#
_symmetry.space_group_name_H-M   'P 1'
#
loop_
_entity.id
_entity.type
_entity.pdbx_description
1 polymer ?
#
loop_
_entity_poly.entity_id
_entity_poly.type
_entity_poly.pdbx_seq_one_letter_code
_entity_poly.pdbx_strand_id
1 'polypeptide(L)'
;NLLMSAQRMIGSVGAAVLVQEYLRGKEYVVDHVSCDGGHKTVMMWVYDKRPCNGANFVYFGTQPVPSDSEVAKVLVEYTRGVLDALGIRNGPSHGEVMMTPDGPCLVEMNCRTHGGDGTFVPLARALTGGYSQVDAAADAFLDHEAFNRLPDVPTSPFRVSGQEVCLVCMRGGTVSSMSGLDQLRKLRSFVSLDTGVAVGSEVSASVDLFTSAGSLILMHPDREVFE
;
A
#
# COMPACT_ATOMS: atom_id res chain seq x y z
N ASN A 1 24.62 16.80 17.39
CA ASN A 1 24.03 15.98 16.30
C ASN A 1 23.18 14.88 16.90
N LEU A 2 21.88 15.15 17.06
CA LEU A 2 20.93 14.12 17.46
C LEU A 2 20.65 13.24 16.24
N LEU A 3 20.94 11.94 16.33
CA LEU A 3 20.74 10.99 15.23
C LEU A 3 19.35 10.33 15.25
N MET A 4 18.54 10.57 16.29
CA MET A 4 17.24 9.94 16.44
C MET A 4 16.26 10.84 17.19
N SER A 5 15.20 11.25 16.49
CA SER A 5 13.90 11.63 17.04
C SER A 5 12.91 10.57 16.56
N ALA A 6 12.53 9.63 17.43
CA ALA A 6 11.66 8.53 17.04
C ALA A 6 10.20 8.85 17.38
N GLN A 7 9.31 8.75 16.40
CA GLN A 7 7.88 8.68 16.64
C GLN A 7 7.52 7.20 16.79
N ARG A 8 7.17 6.80 18.02
CA ARG A 8 6.79 5.41 18.30
C ARG A 8 5.34 5.21 17.89
N MET A 9 5.14 4.50 16.79
CA MET A 9 3.82 4.16 16.27
C MET A 9 3.65 2.63 16.24
N ILE A 10 2.40 2.16 16.23
CA ILE A 10 2.02 0.76 15.95
C ILE A 10 2.81 -0.27 16.79
N GLY A 11 2.79 -0.11 18.11
CA GLY A 11 3.35 -1.12 19.03
C GLY A 11 4.89 -1.20 19.07
N SER A 12 5.61 -0.23 18.48
CA SER A 12 7.07 -0.16 18.53
C SER A 12 7.64 -0.21 19.96
N VAL A 13 8.57 -1.13 20.20
CA VAL A 13 9.33 -1.29 21.46
C VAL A 13 10.84 -1.18 21.20
N GLY A 14 11.54 -0.44 22.05
CA GLY A 14 12.96 -0.14 21.86
C GLY A 14 13.22 0.93 20.79
N ALA A 15 14.47 1.36 20.67
CA ALA A 15 14.90 2.29 19.63
C ALA A 15 16.40 2.10 19.36
N ALA A 16 16.75 1.92 18.10
CA ALA A 16 18.13 1.84 17.62
C ALA A 16 18.23 2.59 16.29
N VAL A 17 19.45 2.98 15.93
CA VAL A 17 19.74 3.61 14.64
C VAL A 17 20.41 2.59 13.74
N LEU A 18 19.86 2.39 12.55
CA LEU A 18 20.47 1.63 11.47
C LEU A 18 21.03 2.60 10.43
N VAL A 19 22.27 2.36 9.99
CA VAL A 19 22.86 3.06 8.85
C VAL A 19 22.95 2.06 7.71
N GLN A 20 22.33 2.41 6.59
CA GLN A 20 22.29 1.58 5.38
C GLN A 20 22.57 2.43 4.14
N GLU A 21 22.81 1.76 3.02
CA GLU A 21 22.89 2.42 1.72
C GLU A 21 21.57 3.12 1.37
N TYR A 22 21.67 4.18 0.56
CA TYR A 22 20.50 4.89 0.07
C TYR A 22 19.98 4.23 -1.20
N LEU A 23 18.84 3.55 -1.09
CA LEU A 23 18.18 2.91 -2.23
C LEU A 23 17.45 3.96 -3.08
N ARG A 24 18.07 4.35 -4.20
CA ARG A 24 17.48 5.33 -5.14
C ARG A 24 16.59 4.59 -6.14
N GLY A 25 15.27 4.78 -6.06
CA GLY A 25 14.36 4.10 -6.96
C GLY A 25 12.90 4.49 -6.81
N LYS A 26 12.02 3.72 -7.47
CA LYS A 26 10.58 3.72 -7.17
C LYS A 26 10.29 2.60 -6.18
N GLU A 27 9.44 2.89 -5.21
CA GLU A 27 9.09 1.95 -4.16
C GLU A 27 7.78 1.26 -4.46
N TYR A 28 7.79 -0.06 -4.37
CA TYR A 28 6.69 -0.94 -4.68
C TYR A 28 6.29 -1.76 -3.47
N VAL A 29 5.01 -2.07 -3.38
CA VAL A 29 4.45 -3.04 -2.45
C VAL A 29 4.13 -4.31 -3.23
N VAL A 30 4.50 -5.47 -2.68
CA VAL A 30 4.22 -6.77 -3.27
C VAL A 30 3.56 -7.66 -2.22
N ASP A 31 2.22 -7.70 -2.25
CA ASP A 31 1.42 -8.44 -1.29
C ASP A 31 1.29 -9.90 -1.72
N HIS A 32 1.71 -10.82 -0.84
CA HIS A 32 1.58 -12.26 -1.05
C HIS A 32 0.73 -12.93 0.02
N VAL A 33 0.30 -14.15 -0.29
CA VAL A 33 -0.11 -15.16 0.70
C VAL A 33 0.64 -16.44 0.41
N SER A 34 1.21 -17.02 1.47
CA SER A 34 1.94 -18.28 1.43
C SER A 34 1.09 -19.42 2.00
N CYS A 35 1.17 -20.59 1.40
CA CYS A 35 0.57 -21.83 1.92
C CYS A 35 1.51 -23.00 1.62
N ASP A 36 1.97 -23.70 2.65
CA ASP A 36 2.91 -24.82 2.55
C ASP A 36 4.21 -24.52 1.77
N GLY A 37 4.63 -23.25 1.75
CA GLY A 37 5.79 -22.77 0.99
C GLY A 37 5.51 -22.38 -0.46
N GLY A 38 4.27 -22.53 -0.94
CA GLY A 38 3.84 -21.93 -2.20
C GLY A 38 3.41 -20.47 -2.00
N HIS A 39 3.85 -19.57 -2.88
CA HIS A 39 3.62 -18.11 -2.74
C HIS A 39 2.73 -17.56 -3.86
N LYS A 40 1.49 -17.18 -3.54
CA LYS A 40 0.60 -16.48 -4.49
C LYS A 40 0.72 -14.98 -4.29
N THR A 41 1.00 -14.24 -5.35
CA THR A 41 0.98 -12.77 -5.34
C THR A 41 -0.46 -12.31 -5.50
N VAL A 42 -0.96 -11.52 -4.55
CA VAL A 42 -2.36 -11.10 -4.52
C VAL A 42 -2.57 -9.69 -5.06
N MET A 43 -1.62 -8.78 -4.81
CA MET A 43 -1.63 -7.43 -5.38
C MET A 43 -0.21 -6.87 -5.43
N MET A 44 0.00 -5.96 -6.38
CA MET A 44 1.19 -5.12 -6.45
C MET A 44 0.77 -3.67 -6.52
N TRP A 45 1.53 -2.82 -5.84
CA TRP A 45 1.30 -1.40 -5.80
C TRP A 45 2.58 -0.62 -5.98
N VAL A 46 2.47 0.63 -6.42
CA VAL A 46 3.55 1.60 -6.43
C VAL A 46 3.15 2.77 -5.56
N TYR A 47 4.04 3.17 -4.65
CA TYR A 47 3.81 4.36 -3.85
C TYR A 47 4.07 5.62 -4.67
N ASP A 48 3.24 6.62 -4.43
CA ASP A 48 3.48 8.00 -4.85
C ASP A 48 4.04 8.79 -3.66
N LYS A 49 5.36 8.68 -3.44
CA LYS A 49 6.09 9.45 -2.44
C LYS A 49 6.78 10.64 -3.10
N ARG A 50 6.62 11.83 -2.53
CA ARG A 50 7.21 13.08 -3.07
C ARG A 50 7.78 13.95 -1.96
N PRO A 51 8.78 14.81 -2.26
CA PRO A 51 9.18 15.85 -1.34
C PRO A 51 8.05 16.85 -1.10
N CYS A 52 7.70 17.09 0.16
CA CYS A 52 6.69 18.07 0.56
C CYS A 52 6.94 18.53 2.00
N ASN A 53 6.62 19.78 2.31
CA ASN A 53 6.71 20.34 3.68
C ASN A 53 8.09 20.14 4.37
N GLY A 54 9.18 20.08 3.60
CA GLY A 54 10.54 19.88 4.11
C GLY A 54 10.93 18.41 4.37
N ALA A 55 10.06 17.46 4.10
CA ALA A 55 10.35 16.02 4.13
C ALA A 55 10.52 15.45 2.72
N ASN A 56 11.24 14.33 2.60
CA ASN A 56 11.59 13.72 1.31
C ASN A 56 10.53 12.75 0.78
N PHE A 57 9.77 12.11 1.68
CA PHE A 57 8.95 10.93 1.37
C PHE A 57 7.51 11.07 1.89
N VAL A 58 6.84 12.18 1.54
CA VAL A 58 5.43 12.38 1.89
C VAL A 58 4.56 11.54 0.96
N TYR A 59 3.60 10.82 1.51
CA TYR A 59 2.70 9.94 0.77
C TYR A 59 1.58 10.77 0.13
N PHE A 60 1.47 10.69 -1.20
CA PHE A 60 0.37 11.28 -1.97
C PHE A 60 -0.67 10.23 -2.38
N GLY A 61 -0.29 8.96 -2.38
CA GLY A 61 -1.19 7.87 -2.70
C GLY A 61 -0.46 6.59 -3.08
N THR A 62 -1.25 5.64 -3.56
CA THR A 62 -0.79 4.29 -3.93
C THR A 62 -1.58 3.83 -5.15
N GLN A 63 -0.88 3.36 -6.18
CA GLN A 63 -1.48 2.95 -7.45
C GLN A 63 -1.25 1.47 -7.72
N PRO A 64 -2.24 0.74 -8.27
CA PRO A 64 -2.07 -0.68 -8.58
C PRO A 64 -1.14 -0.86 -9.77
N VAL A 65 -0.32 -1.92 -9.73
CA VAL A 65 0.63 -2.28 -10.79
C VAL A 65 0.11 -3.51 -11.52
N PRO A 66 -0.20 -3.41 -12.83
CA PRO A 66 -0.63 -4.55 -13.63
C PRO A 66 0.39 -5.68 -13.62
N SER A 67 -0.08 -6.92 -13.44
CA SER A 67 0.76 -8.11 -13.31
C SER A 67 1.50 -8.52 -14.59
N ASP A 68 1.05 -8.03 -15.74
CA ASP A 68 1.69 -8.23 -17.04
C ASP A 68 2.82 -7.24 -17.33
N SER A 69 2.99 -6.20 -16.49
CA SER A 69 4.08 -5.22 -16.63
C SER A 69 5.44 -5.86 -16.38
N GLU A 70 6.48 -5.36 -17.06
CA GLU A 70 7.85 -5.87 -16.91
C GLU A 70 8.37 -5.72 -15.47
N VAL A 71 8.01 -4.62 -14.80
CA VAL A 71 8.39 -4.40 -13.40
C VAL A 71 7.71 -5.40 -12.46
N ALA A 72 6.44 -5.76 -12.71
CA ALA A 72 5.73 -6.74 -11.89
C ALA A 72 6.40 -8.11 -11.95
N LYS A 73 6.81 -8.58 -13.13
CA LYS A 73 7.48 -9.88 -13.30
C LYS A 73 8.76 -9.96 -12.44
N VAL A 74 9.58 -8.92 -12.49
CA VAL A 74 10.81 -8.82 -11.68
C VAL A 74 10.50 -8.78 -10.18
N LEU A 75 9.52 -7.98 -9.77
CA LEU A 75 9.12 -7.86 -8.37
C LEU A 75 8.58 -9.17 -7.79
N VAL A 76 7.75 -9.90 -8.55
CA VAL A 76 7.19 -11.18 -8.13
C VAL A 76 8.28 -12.21 -7.92
N GLU A 77 9.17 -12.38 -8.91
CA GLU A 77 10.28 -13.34 -8.82
C GLU A 77 11.20 -13.02 -7.63
N TYR A 78 11.63 -11.76 -7.52
CA TYR A 78 12.49 -11.31 -6.43
C TYR A 78 11.84 -11.52 -5.06
N THR A 79 10.58 -11.11 -4.89
CA THR A 79 9.90 -11.19 -3.60
C THR A 79 9.68 -12.64 -3.18
N ARG A 80 9.36 -13.54 -4.12
CA ARG A 80 9.27 -14.99 -3.81
C ARG A 80 10.60 -15.55 -3.29
N GLY A 81 11.71 -15.19 -3.94
CA GLY A 81 13.04 -15.57 -3.45
C GLY A 81 13.36 -15.03 -2.04
N VAL A 82 12.88 -13.81 -1.72
CA VAL A 82 12.96 -13.26 -0.36
C VAL A 82 12.13 -14.09 0.63
N LEU A 83 10.89 -14.45 0.28
CA LEU A 83 10.02 -15.26 1.14
C LEU A 83 10.64 -16.64 1.43
N ASP A 84 11.20 -17.28 0.41
CA ASP A 84 11.95 -18.53 0.53
C ASP A 84 13.18 -18.37 1.46
N ALA A 85 13.98 -17.32 1.25
CA ALA A 85 15.17 -17.05 2.05
C ALA A 85 14.86 -16.76 3.52
N LEU A 86 13.71 -16.12 3.80
CA LEU A 86 13.21 -15.88 5.16
C LEU A 86 12.54 -17.12 5.78
N GLY A 87 12.32 -18.17 5.01
CA GLY A 87 11.62 -19.38 5.47
C GLY A 87 10.15 -19.16 5.76
N ILE A 88 9.52 -18.17 5.11
CA ILE A 88 8.08 -17.92 5.25
C ILE A 88 7.34 -19.03 4.51
N ARG A 89 6.47 -19.77 5.22
CA ARG A 89 5.74 -20.89 4.62
C ARG A 89 4.24 -20.69 4.56
N ASN A 90 3.68 -19.90 5.48
CA ASN A 90 2.24 -19.77 5.66
C ASN A 90 1.86 -18.32 6.01
N GLY A 91 0.69 -17.90 5.53
CA GLY A 91 0.08 -16.62 5.88
C GLY A 91 0.44 -15.46 4.93
N PRO A 92 -0.17 -14.28 5.17
CA PRO A 92 0.03 -13.10 4.35
C PRO A 92 1.38 -12.43 4.63
N SER A 93 1.94 -11.80 3.60
CA SER A 93 3.11 -10.95 3.73
C SER A 93 2.98 -9.67 2.92
N HIS A 94 3.43 -8.56 3.50
CA HIS A 94 3.50 -7.24 2.90
C HIS A 94 4.97 -6.86 2.75
N GLY A 95 5.48 -6.95 1.52
CA GLY A 95 6.86 -6.61 1.18
C GLY A 95 6.96 -5.25 0.52
N GLU A 96 7.87 -4.41 1.00
CA GLU A 96 8.24 -3.15 0.36
C GLU A 96 9.59 -3.32 -0.34
N VAL A 97 9.63 -3.04 -1.64
CA VAL A 97 10.79 -3.27 -2.51
C VAL A 97 11.09 -1.98 -3.28
N MET A 98 12.34 -1.52 -3.20
CA MET A 98 12.82 -0.41 -4.02
C MET A 98 13.34 -0.94 -5.35
N MET A 99 12.76 -0.49 -6.47
CA MET A 99 13.30 -0.75 -7.80
C MET A 99 14.40 0.27 -8.11
N THR A 100 15.66 -0.15 -7.94
CA THR A 100 16.85 0.68 -8.15
C THR A 100 17.44 0.49 -9.57
N PRO A 101 18.40 1.33 -10.01
CA PRO A 101 19.15 1.09 -11.24
C PRO A 101 19.87 -0.27 -11.31
N ASP A 102 20.24 -0.83 -10.16
CA ASP A 102 20.97 -2.11 -10.06
C ASP A 102 20.02 -3.31 -9.88
N GLY A 103 18.70 -3.06 -9.78
CA GLY A 103 17.67 -4.09 -9.59
C GLY A 103 16.78 -3.85 -8.37
N PRO A 104 15.85 -4.78 -8.09
CA PRO A 104 15.00 -4.74 -6.90
C PRO A 104 15.85 -4.96 -5.63
N CYS A 105 15.61 -4.13 -4.61
CA CYS A 105 16.20 -4.29 -3.28
C CYS A 105 15.10 -4.25 -2.22
N LEU A 106 15.15 -5.16 -1.26
CA LEU A 106 14.16 -5.27 -0.20
C LEU A 106 14.33 -4.11 0.79
N VAL A 107 13.26 -3.37 1.05
CA VAL A 107 13.21 -2.36 2.11
C VAL A 107 12.75 -3.01 3.41
N GLU A 108 11.61 -3.70 3.38
CA GLU A 108 11.02 -4.36 4.54
C GLU A 108 10.19 -5.58 4.11
N MET A 109 10.09 -6.59 4.97
CA MET A 109 9.13 -7.68 4.86
C MET A 109 8.32 -7.83 6.15
N ASN A 110 7.02 -7.60 6.07
CA ASN A 110 6.08 -7.73 7.18
C ASN A 110 5.24 -9.00 7.02
N CYS A 111 5.29 -9.94 7.97
CA CYS A 111 4.48 -11.18 7.96
C CYS A 111 3.03 -10.94 8.44
N ARG A 112 2.34 -10.01 7.79
CA ARG A 112 0.94 -9.63 8.02
C ARG A 112 0.31 -9.13 6.72
N THR A 113 -0.99 -8.86 6.76
CA THR A 113 -1.67 -8.18 5.66
C THR A 113 -1.17 -6.75 5.47
N HIS A 114 -1.39 -6.23 4.26
CA HIS A 114 -1.23 -4.82 3.92
C HIS A 114 -1.86 -3.91 4.99
N GLY A 115 -1.19 -2.79 5.26
CA GLY A 115 -1.59 -1.80 6.26
C GLY A 115 -2.84 -0.98 5.90
N GLY A 116 -2.92 0.23 6.48
CA GLY A 116 -4.03 1.16 6.23
C GLY A 116 -5.39 0.67 6.74
N ASP A 117 -5.41 -0.16 7.79
CA ASP A 117 -6.62 -0.73 8.39
C ASP A 117 -7.60 -1.38 7.37
N GLY A 118 -7.06 -1.88 6.26
CA GLY A 118 -7.84 -2.54 5.21
C GLY A 118 -8.54 -1.60 4.23
N THR A 119 -8.22 -0.31 4.20
CA THR A 119 -8.79 0.66 3.23
C THR A 119 -8.65 0.19 1.77
N PHE A 120 -7.59 -0.55 1.45
CA PHE A 120 -7.31 -1.10 0.13
C PHE A 120 -8.26 -2.25 -0.29
N VAL A 121 -8.94 -2.93 0.65
CA VAL A 121 -9.67 -4.19 0.38
C VAL A 121 -10.76 -4.04 -0.68
N PRO A 122 -11.63 -3.00 -0.65
CA PRO A 122 -12.64 -2.81 -1.70
C PRO A 122 -12.02 -2.62 -3.09
N LEU A 123 -10.94 -1.84 -3.18
CA LEU A 123 -10.22 -1.61 -4.43
C LEU A 123 -9.57 -2.90 -4.94
N ALA A 124 -8.86 -3.62 -4.07
CA ALA A 124 -8.23 -4.89 -4.42
C ALA A 124 -9.24 -5.91 -4.98
N ARG A 125 -10.38 -6.11 -4.29
CA ARG A 125 -11.44 -7.02 -4.77
C ARG A 125 -11.97 -6.63 -6.15
N ALA A 126 -12.16 -5.34 -6.39
CA ALA A 126 -12.67 -4.87 -7.67
C ALA A 126 -11.64 -5.03 -8.79
N LEU A 127 -10.36 -4.76 -8.52
CA LEU A 127 -9.25 -4.95 -9.47
C LEU A 127 -9.06 -6.42 -9.85
N THR A 128 -9.04 -7.31 -8.86
CA THR A 128 -8.77 -8.75 -9.02
C THR A 128 -10.00 -9.54 -9.50
N GLY A 129 -11.19 -8.97 -9.35
CA GLY A 129 -12.44 -9.63 -9.71
C GLY A 129 -13.05 -10.52 -8.63
N GLY A 130 -12.75 -10.27 -7.37
CA GLY A 130 -13.53 -10.82 -6.26
C GLY A 130 -12.77 -11.14 -4.98
N TYR A 131 -11.45 -10.95 -4.92
CA TYR A 131 -10.66 -11.34 -3.75
C TYR A 131 -9.61 -10.28 -3.38
N SER A 132 -9.24 -10.27 -2.10
CA SER A 132 -8.15 -9.47 -1.55
C SER A 132 -7.13 -10.36 -0.84
N GLN A 133 -6.04 -9.78 -0.34
CA GLN A 133 -5.06 -10.51 0.47
C GLN A 133 -5.68 -11.08 1.75
N VAL A 134 -6.67 -10.39 2.33
CA VAL A 134 -7.38 -10.86 3.52
C VAL A 134 -8.19 -12.12 3.20
N ASP A 135 -8.89 -12.14 2.07
CA ASP A 135 -9.66 -13.30 1.61
C ASP A 135 -8.73 -14.48 1.32
N ALA A 136 -7.67 -14.25 0.55
CA ALA A 136 -6.68 -15.28 0.22
C ALA A 136 -5.98 -15.84 1.47
N ALA A 137 -5.71 -14.99 2.48
CA ALA A 137 -5.13 -15.43 3.74
C ALA A 137 -6.11 -16.31 4.52
N ALA A 138 -7.39 -15.93 4.59
CA ALA A 138 -8.42 -16.76 5.23
C ALA A 138 -8.55 -18.12 4.53
N ASP A 139 -8.62 -18.13 3.20
CA ASP A 139 -8.68 -19.37 2.41
C ASP A 139 -7.45 -20.26 2.65
N ALA A 140 -6.25 -19.68 2.68
CA ALA A 140 -5.01 -20.44 2.96
C ALA A 140 -5.03 -21.16 4.33
N PHE A 141 -5.78 -20.67 5.31
CA PHE A 141 -5.90 -21.33 6.62
C PHE A 141 -7.16 -22.19 6.77
N LEU A 142 -8.23 -21.89 6.05
CA LEU A 142 -9.57 -22.44 6.33
C LEU A 142 -10.15 -23.25 5.16
N ASP A 143 -9.74 -22.97 3.92
CA ASP A 143 -10.21 -23.63 2.70
C ASP A 143 -9.09 -23.68 1.65
N HIS A 144 -8.23 -24.68 1.77
CA HIS A 144 -7.10 -24.86 0.85
C HIS A 144 -7.55 -25.07 -0.60
N GLU A 145 -8.75 -25.59 -0.84
CA GLU A 145 -9.28 -25.75 -2.19
C GLU A 145 -9.62 -24.38 -2.81
N ALA A 146 -10.25 -23.48 -2.03
CA ALA A 146 -10.47 -22.10 -2.43
C ALA A 146 -9.16 -21.37 -2.71
N PHE A 147 -8.17 -21.50 -1.83
CA PHE A 147 -6.85 -20.91 -2.03
C PHE A 147 -6.18 -21.40 -3.31
N ASN A 148 -6.24 -22.71 -3.57
CA ASN A 148 -5.65 -23.31 -4.76
C ASN A 148 -6.32 -22.87 -6.07
N ARG A 149 -7.60 -22.47 -6.03
CA ARG A 149 -8.31 -21.90 -7.19
C ARG A 149 -7.90 -20.45 -7.50
N LEU A 150 -7.27 -19.74 -6.56
CA LEU A 150 -6.75 -18.40 -6.81
C LEU A 150 -5.58 -18.46 -7.80
N PRO A 151 -5.46 -17.47 -8.71
CA PRO A 151 -4.34 -17.42 -9.63
C PRO A 151 -3.02 -17.16 -8.88
N ASP A 152 -1.89 -17.53 -9.48
CA ASP A 152 -0.57 -17.34 -8.86
C ASP A 152 -0.15 -15.86 -8.81
N VAL A 153 -0.66 -15.06 -9.73
CA VAL A 153 -0.55 -13.60 -9.78
C VAL A 153 -1.91 -13.02 -10.18
N PRO A 154 -2.21 -11.74 -9.90
CA PRO A 154 -3.51 -11.17 -10.21
C PRO A 154 -3.76 -11.14 -11.72
N THR A 155 -5.01 -11.25 -12.14
CA THR A 155 -5.35 -11.19 -13.57
C THR A 155 -5.09 -9.80 -14.13
N SER A 156 -4.51 -9.74 -15.34
CA SER A 156 -4.37 -8.52 -16.14
C SER A 156 -5.15 -8.66 -17.47
N PRO A 157 -5.76 -7.60 -18.01
CA PRO A 157 -5.91 -6.26 -17.41
C PRO A 157 -6.81 -6.27 -16.17
N PHE A 158 -6.65 -5.27 -15.30
CA PHE A 158 -7.58 -5.06 -14.19
C PHE A 158 -9.00 -4.78 -14.70
N ARG A 159 -10.00 -5.16 -13.90
CA ARG A 159 -11.42 -4.96 -14.26
C ARG A 159 -11.91 -3.52 -14.13
N VAL A 160 -11.19 -2.71 -13.36
CA VAL A 160 -11.51 -1.31 -13.05
C VAL A 160 -10.22 -0.49 -13.03
N SER A 161 -10.35 0.83 -13.13
CA SER A 161 -9.27 1.76 -12.79
C SER A 161 -9.49 2.26 -11.36
N GLY A 162 -8.41 2.43 -10.60
CA GLY A 162 -8.52 2.95 -9.24
C GLY A 162 -7.17 3.21 -8.57
N GLN A 163 -7.20 3.96 -7.48
CA GLN A 163 -6.04 4.27 -6.64
C GLN A 163 -6.48 4.65 -5.22
N GLU A 164 -5.56 4.55 -4.28
CA GLU A 164 -5.67 5.24 -3.00
C GLU A 164 -4.99 6.61 -3.10
N VAL A 165 -5.64 7.65 -2.58
CA VAL A 165 -5.09 9.01 -2.51
C VAL A 165 -4.93 9.39 -1.04
N CYS A 166 -3.74 9.83 -0.65
CA CYS A 166 -3.48 10.38 0.68
C CYS A 166 -3.77 11.89 0.70
N LEU A 167 -4.50 12.35 1.71
CA LEU A 167 -4.87 13.74 1.89
C LEU A 167 -3.72 14.53 2.54
N VAL A 168 -2.81 15.03 1.70
CA VAL A 168 -1.64 15.82 2.13
C VAL A 168 -2.07 17.21 2.64
N CYS A 169 -1.79 17.49 3.91
CA CYS A 169 -1.92 18.82 4.49
C CYS A 169 -0.71 19.67 4.13
N MET A 170 -0.93 20.74 3.36
CA MET A 170 0.14 21.67 2.98
C MET A 170 0.52 22.65 4.10
N ARG A 171 -0.35 22.81 5.10
CA ARG A 171 -0.17 23.70 6.25
C ARG A 171 -0.86 23.10 7.46
N GLY A 172 -0.30 23.37 8.64
CA GLY A 172 -0.96 23.05 9.90
C GLY A 172 -1.93 24.14 10.36
N GLY A 173 -2.81 23.78 11.28
CA GLY A 173 -3.77 24.66 11.94
C GLY A 173 -5.09 23.95 12.29
N THR A 174 -6.05 24.72 12.79
CA THR A 174 -7.39 24.22 13.11
C THR A 174 -8.26 24.17 11.86
N VAL A 175 -8.92 23.05 11.62
CA VAL A 175 -9.83 22.86 10.51
C VAL A 175 -11.11 23.67 10.71
N SER A 176 -11.37 24.63 9.82
CA SER A 176 -12.55 25.50 9.88
C SER A 176 -13.73 25.01 9.02
N SER A 177 -13.47 24.18 8.01
CA SER A 177 -14.49 23.64 7.10
C SER A 177 -14.02 22.37 6.38
N MET A 178 -14.96 21.54 5.93
CA MET A 178 -14.71 20.28 5.21
C MET A 178 -15.27 20.27 3.78
N SER A 179 -15.56 21.46 3.23
CA SER A 179 -16.22 21.61 1.93
C SER A 179 -15.45 20.96 0.77
N GLY A 180 -14.11 20.89 0.87
CA GLY A 180 -13.28 20.15 -0.07
C GLY A 180 -13.57 18.65 -0.07
N LEU A 181 -13.72 18.02 1.10
CA LEU A 181 -14.07 16.59 1.18
C LEU A 181 -15.48 16.33 0.67
N ASP A 182 -16.41 17.27 0.89
CA ASP A 182 -17.76 17.17 0.33
C ASP A 182 -17.79 17.25 -1.21
N GLN A 183 -16.81 17.91 -1.82
CA GLN A 183 -16.63 17.88 -3.28
C GLN A 183 -16.06 16.54 -3.75
N LEU A 184 -15.07 15.98 -3.03
CA LEU A 184 -14.50 14.68 -3.36
C LEU A 184 -15.54 13.56 -3.33
N ARG A 185 -16.46 13.59 -2.36
CA ARG A 185 -17.59 12.64 -2.26
C ARG A 185 -18.54 12.66 -3.47
N LYS A 186 -18.51 13.72 -4.28
CA LYS A 186 -19.34 13.85 -5.48
C LYS A 186 -18.68 13.29 -6.74
N LEU A 187 -17.40 12.91 -6.67
CA LEU A 187 -16.72 12.27 -7.79
C LEU A 187 -17.41 10.94 -8.10
N ARG A 188 -17.62 10.64 -9.39
CA ARG A 188 -18.19 9.36 -9.81
C ARG A 188 -17.30 8.17 -9.44
N SER A 189 -16.00 8.43 -9.31
CA SER A 189 -15.01 7.45 -8.87
C SER A 189 -14.91 7.32 -7.35
N PHE A 190 -15.62 8.13 -6.56
CA PHE A 190 -15.52 8.05 -5.09
C PHE A 190 -16.07 6.74 -4.55
N VAL A 191 -15.27 6.02 -3.75
CA VAL A 191 -15.70 4.79 -3.07
C VAL A 191 -15.78 4.99 -1.56
N SER A 192 -14.70 5.46 -0.95
CA SER A 192 -14.60 5.60 0.50
C SER A 192 -13.61 6.70 0.87
N LEU A 193 -13.77 7.20 2.09
CA LEU A 193 -12.88 8.16 2.73
C LEU A 193 -12.63 7.67 4.16
N ASP A 194 -11.38 7.46 4.50
CA ASP A 194 -10.91 7.22 5.85
C ASP A 194 -10.23 8.48 6.37
N THR A 195 -10.82 9.10 7.40
CA THR A 195 -10.27 10.29 8.04
C THR A 195 -10.80 10.43 9.45
N GLY A 196 -9.90 10.73 10.38
CA GLY A 196 -10.24 11.15 11.75
C GLY A 196 -10.44 12.66 11.89
N VAL A 197 -10.32 13.43 10.80
CA VAL A 197 -10.35 14.89 10.82
C VAL A 197 -11.78 15.41 10.74
N ALA A 198 -12.11 16.40 11.57
CA ALA A 198 -13.38 17.12 11.57
C ALA A 198 -13.15 18.62 11.74
N VAL A 199 -14.21 19.43 11.59
CA VAL A 199 -14.16 20.85 11.96
C VAL A 199 -13.77 20.96 13.44
N GLY A 200 -12.75 21.77 13.73
CA GLY A 200 -12.16 21.91 15.06
C GLY A 200 -10.95 21.01 15.32
N SER A 201 -10.66 20.02 14.46
CA SER A 201 -9.42 19.22 14.58
C SER A 201 -8.19 20.08 14.31
N GLU A 202 -7.12 19.85 15.07
CA GLU A 202 -5.78 20.34 14.75
C GLU A 202 -5.10 19.41 13.76
N VAL A 203 -4.58 19.96 12.67
CA VAL A 203 -3.75 19.24 11.70
C VAL A 203 -2.37 19.85 11.61
N SER A 204 -1.36 19.04 11.28
CA SER A 204 -0.01 19.50 10.95
C SER A 204 0.21 19.46 9.45
N ALA A 205 1.21 20.19 8.95
CA ALA A 205 1.71 19.96 7.61
C ALA A 205 2.23 18.51 7.49
N SER A 206 1.81 17.78 6.46
CA SER A 206 2.17 16.37 6.30
C SER A 206 3.64 16.22 5.93
N VAL A 207 4.38 15.43 6.70
CA VAL A 207 5.79 15.11 6.50
C VAL A 207 6.02 13.61 6.31
N ASP A 208 4.99 12.80 6.56
CA ASP A 208 4.96 11.34 6.44
C ASP A 208 3.50 10.86 6.29
N LEU A 209 3.29 9.54 6.37
CA LEU A 209 1.95 8.94 6.35
C LEU A 209 1.09 9.32 7.56
N PHE A 210 1.67 9.39 8.76
CA PHE A 210 0.95 9.61 10.02
C PHE A 210 0.42 11.05 10.19
N THR A 211 1.04 11.98 9.47
CA THR A 211 0.64 13.39 9.43
C THR A 211 -0.27 13.70 8.24
N SER A 212 -0.70 12.69 7.48
CA SER A 212 -1.78 12.82 6.47
C SER A 212 -3.12 13.08 7.16
N ALA A 213 -4.00 13.88 6.54
CA ALA A 213 -5.36 14.09 7.05
C ALA A 213 -6.28 12.87 6.86
N GLY A 214 -5.85 11.87 6.09
CA GLY A 214 -6.62 10.67 5.79
C GLY A 214 -6.26 10.09 4.43
N SER A 215 -7.04 9.12 3.97
CA SER A 215 -6.96 8.63 2.61
C SER A 215 -8.35 8.41 2.02
N LEU A 216 -8.44 8.38 0.70
CA LEU A 216 -9.65 8.00 0.00
C LEU A 216 -9.36 6.99 -1.10
N ILE A 217 -10.35 6.15 -1.37
CA ILE A 217 -10.32 5.22 -2.49
C ILE A 217 -11.11 5.83 -3.63
N LEU A 218 -10.44 5.95 -4.78
CA LEU A 218 -11.05 6.30 -6.06
C LEU A 218 -11.02 5.08 -6.97
N MET A 219 -12.16 4.77 -7.61
CA MET A 219 -12.30 3.63 -8.50
C MET A 219 -13.47 3.82 -9.45
N HIS A 220 -13.29 3.47 -10.72
CA HIS A 220 -14.37 3.43 -11.69
C HIS A 220 -14.09 2.40 -12.79
N PRO A 221 -15.10 1.68 -13.32
CA PRO A 221 -14.90 0.72 -14.42
C PRO A 221 -14.50 1.39 -15.73
N ASP A 222 -15.03 2.60 -15.98
CA ASP A 222 -14.61 3.44 -17.10
C ASP A 222 -13.40 4.28 -16.70
N ARG A 223 -12.30 4.10 -17.43
CA ARG A 223 -11.02 4.78 -17.21
C ARG A 223 -11.10 6.29 -17.42
N GLU A 224 -11.87 6.76 -18.40
CA GLU A 224 -12.00 8.20 -18.68
C GLU A 224 -12.78 8.94 -17.58
N VAL A 225 -13.57 8.21 -16.79
CA VAL A 225 -14.27 8.77 -15.64
C VAL A 225 -13.40 8.75 -14.38
N PHE A 226 -12.42 7.85 -14.33
CA PHE A 226 -11.46 7.77 -13.24
C PHE A 226 -10.37 8.85 -13.35
N GLU A 227 -9.83 9.05 -14.56
CA GLU A 227 -8.81 10.07 -14.87
C GLU A 227 -9.33 11.51 -14.68
#